data_AF-A0A212C401-F1
#
_entry.id   AF-A0A212C401-F1
#
_cell.length_a   1.000
_cell.length_b   1.000
_cell.length_c   1.000
_cell.angle_alpha   90.00
_cell.angle_beta   90.00
_cell.angle_gamma   90.00
#
_symmetry.space_group_name_H-M   'P 1'
#
loop_
_entity.id
_entity.type
_entity.pdbx_description
1 polymer ?
#
loop_
_entity_poly.entity_id
_entity_poly.type
_entity_poly.pdbx_seq_one_letter_code
_entity_poly.pdbx_strand_id
1 'polypeptide(L)'
;FRPRLESVDWRRLSAIDVDKVAGAVDVLTLQENIMNITFCKLEDEKCPHCQSGVDPVLLKLIRLAQLTIEYLLHSQEFLTSQLHGLEERLRRSLAEGEHSKKLLAKQAGEIKLLKEECKRRKKLISTQQLMIEAKASYYQCHFCDKAFMNQAFLQSHIQRRHPEDSHLEYKTRAQTDKLQSEIDMLKEQLQLT
;
A
#
# COMPACT_ATOMS: atom_id res chain seq x y z
N PHE A 1 19.45 38.90 -14.31
CA PHE A 1 18.69 40.12 -14.54
C PHE A 1 18.63 40.42 -16.03
N ARG A 2 17.44 40.66 -16.57
CA ARG A 2 17.18 40.92 -18.00
C ARG A 2 17.76 42.28 -18.43
N PRO A 3 18.33 42.42 -19.64
CA PRO A 3 18.73 43.71 -20.17
C PRO A 3 17.52 44.64 -20.37
N ARG A 4 17.67 45.92 -20.01
CA ARG A 4 16.62 46.95 -20.15
C ARG A 4 16.78 47.63 -21.50
N LEU A 5 15.84 47.37 -22.40
CA LEU A 5 15.89 47.82 -23.80
C LEU A 5 14.64 48.60 -24.20
N GLU A 6 13.60 48.58 -23.35
CA GLU A 6 12.30 49.17 -23.64
C GLU A 6 12.35 50.68 -23.36
N SER A 7 11.85 51.51 -24.27
CA SER A 7 11.77 52.96 -24.06
C SER A 7 10.62 53.31 -23.12
N VAL A 8 10.70 54.47 -22.48
CA VAL A 8 9.67 54.91 -21.54
C VAL A 8 8.46 55.49 -22.28
N ASP A 9 7.26 54.98 -21.99
CA ASP A 9 6.02 55.63 -22.42
C ASP A 9 5.62 56.72 -21.42
N TRP A 10 6.16 57.92 -21.64
CA TRP A 10 5.92 59.09 -20.80
C TRP A 10 4.45 59.52 -20.77
N ARG A 11 3.69 59.29 -21.85
CA ARG A 11 2.27 59.67 -21.90
C ARG A 11 1.46 58.79 -20.96
N ARG A 12 1.70 57.48 -21.02
CA ARG A 12 1.04 56.51 -20.15
C ARG A 12 1.40 56.73 -18.69
N LEU A 13 2.68 56.96 -18.38
CA LEU A 13 3.11 57.25 -17.01
C LEU A 13 2.50 58.55 -16.46
N SER A 14 2.43 59.61 -17.28
CA SER A 14 1.87 60.90 -16.86
C SER A 14 0.36 60.85 -16.61
N ALA A 15 -0.35 59.89 -17.21
CA ALA A 15 -1.79 59.70 -17.00
C ALA A 15 -2.13 59.00 -15.68
N ILE A 16 -1.13 58.43 -14.98
CA ILE A 16 -1.34 57.69 -13.73
C ILE A 16 -1.38 58.69 -12.58
N ASP A 17 -2.52 58.73 -11.89
CA ASP A 17 -2.67 59.43 -10.62
C ASP A 17 -2.13 58.57 -9.47
N VAL A 18 -0.90 58.85 -9.04
CA VAL A 18 -0.18 58.06 -8.03
C VAL A 18 -0.86 58.15 -6.66
N ASP A 19 -1.43 59.31 -6.30
CA ASP A 19 -2.10 59.50 -5.01
C ASP A 19 -3.39 58.68 -4.95
N LYS A 20 -4.13 58.63 -6.06
CA LYS A 20 -5.31 57.77 -6.19
C LYS A 20 -4.92 56.28 -6.13
N VAL A 21 -3.86 55.87 -6.83
CA VAL A 21 -3.38 54.47 -6.81
C VAL A 21 -2.99 54.06 -5.39
N ALA A 22 -2.28 54.93 -4.67
CA ALA A 22 -1.89 54.68 -3.28
C ALA A 22 -3.09 54.64 -2.32
N GLY A 23 -4.00 55.62 -2.42
CA GLY A 23 -5.17 55.73 -1.55
C GLY A 23 -6.20 54.63 -1.76
N ALA A 24 -6.36 54.16 -3.00
CA ALA A 24 -7.28 53.07 -3.34
C ALA A 24 -6.63 51.68 -3.30
N VAL A 25 -5.31 51.60 -3.14
CA VAL A 25 -4.53 50.36 -3.28
C VAL A 25 -4.86 49.67 -4.61
N ASP A 26 -4.78 50.42 -5.69
CA ASP A 26 -5.14 49.94 -7.03
C ASP A 26 -4.04 49.05 -7.60
N VAL A 27 -4.09 47.77 -7.22
CA VAL A 27 -3.15 46.74 -7.64
C VAL A 27 -3.20 46.52 -9.16
N LEU A 28 -4.35 46.72 -9.80
CA LEU A 28 -4.50 46.49 -11.25
C LEU A 28 -3.65 47.51 -12.02
N THR A 29 -3.78 48.80 -11.68
CA THR A 29 -2.94 49.84 -12.29
C THR A 29 -1.45 49.55 -12.07
N LEU A 30 -1.05 49.07 -10.88
CA LEU A 30 0.34 48.67 -10.63
C LEU A 30 0.77 47.49 -11.52
N GLN A 31 -0.04 46.44 -11.61
CA GLN A 31 0.23 45.25 -12.41
C GLN A 31 0.36 45.55 -13.90
N GLU A 32 -0.51 46.41 -14.44
CA GLU A 32 -0.47 46.78 -15.85
C GLU A 32 0.82 47.52 -16.22
N ASN A 33 1.42 48.25 -15.27
CA ASN A 33 2.60 49.09 -15.51
C ASN A 33 3.91 48.47 -15.02
N ILE A 34 3.87 47.43 -14.18
CA ILE A 34 5.05 46.86 -13.51
C ILE A 34 6.14 46.43 -14.49
N MET A 35 5.77 45.81 -15.61
CA MET A 35 6.73 45.35 -16.62
C MET A 35 7.46 46.52 -17.27
N ASN A 36 6.70 47.52 -17.71
CA ASN A 36 7.26 48.70 -18.38
C ASN A 36 8.18 49.47 -17.44
N ILE A 37 7.81 49.63 -16.17
CA ILE A 37 8.65 50.33 -15.18
C ILE A 37 9.91 49.53 -14.85
N THR A 38 9.79 48.22 -14.69
CA THR A 38 10.91 47.35 -14.27
C THR A 38 11.97 47.21 -15.36
N PHE A 39 11.56 47.19 -16.63
CA PHE A 39 12.44 46.87 -17.77
C PHE A 39 12.71 48.06 -18.72
N CYS A 40 12.24 49.26 -18.41
CA CYS A 40 12.56 50.44 -19.21
C CYS A 40 14.01 50.90 -19.06
N LYS A 41 14.52 51.50 -20.14
CA LYS A 41 15.82 52.17 -20.23
C LYS A 41 15.63 53.67 -19.99
N LEU A 42 16.41 54.22 -19.06
CA LEU A 42 16.32 55.63 -18.65
C LEU A 42 17.62 56.40 -18.92
N GLU A 43 18.71 55.69 -19.22
CA GLU A 43 20.05 56.22 -19.37
C GLU A 43 20.17 57.21 -20.55
N ASP A 44 19.33 57.05 -21.58
CA ASP A 44 19.34 57.90 -22.79
C ASP A 44 18.17 58.91 -22.82
N GLU A 45 17.29 58.87 -21.81
CA GLU A 45 16.10 59.71 -21.78
C GLU A 45 16.45 61.16 -21.43
N LYS A 46 15.88 62.11 -22.18
CA LYS A 46 16.12 63.54 -22.03
C LYS A 46 14.84 64.27 -21.71
N CYS A 47 14.94 65.27 -20.85
CA CYS A 47 13.84 66.16 -20.55
C CYS A 47 13.36 66.85 -21.86
N PRO A 48 12.07 66.76 -22.22
CA PRO A 48 11.54 67.39 -23.43
C PRO A 48 11.73 68.92 -23.46
N HIS A 49 11.78 69.55 -22.29
CA HIS A 49 11.83 71.02 -22.16
C HIS A 49 13.24 71.60 -22.15
N CYS A 50 14.20 70.96 -21.48
CA CYS A 50 15.57 71.48 -21.34
C CYS A 50 16.65 70.60 -21.97
N GLN A 51 16.28 69.45 -22.56
CA GLN A 51 17.19 68.48 -23.19
C GLN A 51 18.28 67.90 -22.27
N SER A 52 18.18 68.17 -20.96
CA SER A 52 19.06 67.61 -19.95
C SER A 52 18.69 66.15 -19.69
N GLY A 53 19.69 65.31 -19.43
CA GLY A 53 19.46 63.94 -19.00
C GLY A 53 18.91 63.85 -17.58
N VAL A 54 18.48 62.66 -17.19
CA VAL A 54 18.06 62.37 -15.82
C VAL A 54 19.25 62.56 -14.86
N ASP A 55 19.00 63.14 -13.68
CA ASP A 55 20.01 63.28 -12.64
C ASP A 55 20.68 61.92 -12.32
N PRO A 56 22.01 61.84 -12.26
CA PRO A 56 22.70 60.57 -12.04
C PRO A 56 22.37 59.85 -10.73
N VAL A 57 22.02 60.57 -9.66
CA VAL A 57 21.64 59.97 -8.37
C VAL A 57 20.22 59.41 -8.46
N LEU A 58 19.29 60.15 -9.07
CA LEU A 58 17.93 59.66 -9.34
C LEU A 58 17.95 58.43 -10.26
N LEU A 59 18.79 58.44 -11.29
CA LEU A 59 18.96 57.30 -12.19
C LEU A 59 19.43 56.05 -11.44
N LYS A 60 20.38 56.20 -10.50
CA LYS A 60 20.82 55.09 -9.63
C LYS A 60 19.69 54.60 -8.72
N LEU A 61 18.93 55.50 -8.11
CA LEU A 61 17.80 55.16 -7.25
C LEU A 61 16.73 54.37 -8.03
N ILE A 62 16.34 54.84 -9.21
CA ILE A 62 15.38 54.14 -10.07
C ILE A 62 15.96 52.80 -10.50
N ARG A 63 17.24 52.73 -10.85
CA ARG A 63 17.86 51.46 -11.23
C ARG A 63 17.84 50.44 -10.10
N LEU A 64 18.10 50.86 -8.87
CA LEU A 64 17.96 50.00 -7.68
C LEU A 64 16.50 49.56 -7.50
N ALA A 65 15.54 50.47 -7.62
CA ALA A 65 14.12 50.13 -7.54
C ALA A 65 13.71 49.09 -8.60
N GLN A 66 14.14 49.26 -9.85
CA GLN A 66 13.90 48.29 -10.93
C GLN A 66 14.51 46.92 -10.62
N LEU A 67 15.73 46.85 -10.07
CA LEU A 67 16.36 45.58 -9.70
C LEU A 67 15.65 44.92 -8.52
N THR A 68 15.18 45.72 -7.55
CA THR A 68 14.38 45.24 -6.43
C THR A 68 13.05 44.66 -6.93
N ILE A 69 12.33 45.36 -7.82
CA ILE A 69 11.08 44.85 -8.39
C ILE A 69 11.32 43.56 -9.18
N GLU A 70 12.36 43.50 -10.01
CA GLU A 70 12.73 42.30 -10.77
C GLU A 70 13.03 41.11 -9.84
N TYR A 71 13.75 41.34 -8.74
CA TYR A 71 13.99 40.33 -7.71
C TYR A 71 12.68 39.86 -7.04
N LEU A 72 11.79 40.78 -6.70
CA LEU A 72 10.51 40.46 -6.07
C LEU A 72 9.61 39.64 -7.00
N LEU A 73 9.55 39.99 -8.28
CA LEU A 73 8.83 39.21 -9.29
C LEU A 73 9.40 37.79 -9.43
N HIS A 74 10.73 37.66 -9.50
CA HIS A 74 11.37 36.35 -9.55
C HIS A 74 11.11 35.53 -8.28
N SER A 75 11.18 36.17 -7.11
CA SER A 75 10.88 35.52 -5.84
C SER A 75 9.41 35.06 -5.77
N GLN A 76 8.48 35.87 -6.25
CA GLN A 76 7.06 35.51 -6.34
C GLN A 76 6.85 34.28 -7.23
N GLU A 77 7.43 34.26 -8.42
CA GLU A 77 7.33 33.13 -9.36
C GLU A 77 7.94 31.85 -8.76
N PHE A 78 9.12 31.96 -8.15
CA PHE A 78 9.78 30.86 -7.47
C PHE A 78 8.94 30.30 -6.33
N LEU A 79 8.44 31.16 -5.44
CA LEU A 79 7.61 30.75 -4.31
C LEU A 79 6.29 30.13 -4.77
N THR A 80 5.66 30.70 -5.80
CA THR A 80 4.42 30.16 -6.38
C THR A 80 4.65 28.77 -6.96
N SER A 81 5.74 28.57 -7.69
CA SER A 81 6.11 27.26 -8.25
C SER A 81 6.39 26.23 -7.16
N GLN A 82 7.09 26.62 -6.09
CA GLN A 82 7.36 25.76 -4.94
C GLN A 82 6.08 25.37 -4.20
N LEU A 83 5.16 26.32 -3.99
CA LEU A 83 3.85 26.06 -3.38
C LEU A 83 3.04 25.06 -4.20
N HIS A 84 2.98 25.26 -5.52
CA HIS A 84 2.28 24.34 -6.42
C HIS A 84 2.87 22.92 -6.36
N GLY A 85 4.20 22.80 -6.37
CA GLY A 85 4.87 21.51 -6.23
C GLY A 85 4.60 20.81 -4.89
N LEU A 86 4.52 21.56 -3.79
CA LEU A 86 4.15 21.02 -2.48
C LEU A 86 2.69 20.59 -2.43
N GLU A 87 1.78 21.38 -3.00
CA GLU A 87 0.35 21.07 -3.07
C GLU A 87 0.10 19.77 -3.86
N GLU A 88 0.77 19.60 -5.01
CA GLU A 88 0.63 18.40 -5.82
C GLU A 88 1.21 17.15 -5.13
N ARG A 89 2.32 17.29 -4.42
CA ARG A 89 2.88 16.20 -3.58
C ARG A 89 1.93 15.82 -2.46
N LEU A 90 1.32 16.79 -1.78
CA LEU A 90 0.33 16.55 -0.73
C LEU A 90 -0.89 15.81 -1.30
N ARG A 91 -1.41 16.28 -2.44
CA ARG A 91 -2.55 15.65 -3.13
C ARG A 91 -2.27 14.19 -3.50
N ARG A 92 -1.07 13.89 -4.04
CA ARG A 92 -0.67 12.51 -4.35
C ARG A 92 -0.57 11.64 -3.10
N SER A 93 0.06 12.13 -2.04
CA SER A 93 0.19 11.39 -0.78
C SER A 93 -1.16 11.08 -0.14
N LEU A 94 -2.11 12.03 -0.20
CA LEU A 94 -3.48 11.80 0.27
C LEU A 94 -4.18 10.70 -0.54
N ALA A 95 -4.07 10.73 -1.87
CA ALA A 95 -4.66 9.71 -2.74
C ALA A 95 -4.05 8.32 -2.49
N GLU A 96 -2.73 8.22 -2.32
CA GLU A 96 -2.03 6.99 -1.96
C GLU A 96 -2.46 6.46 -0.58
N GLY A 97 -2.63 7.36 0.39
CA GLY A 97 -3.13 7.04 1.73
C GLY A 97 -4.56 6.49 1.70
N GLU A 98 -5.45 7.11 0.93
CA GLU A 98 -6.81 6.60 0.73
C GLU A 98 -6.84 5.25 0.03
N HIS A 99 -6.02 5.07 -1.02
CA HIS A 99 -5.89 3.79 -1.72
C HIS A 99 -5.40 2.69 -0.78
N SER A 100 -4.35 2.97 0.01
CA SER A 100 -3.81 2.03 0.99
C SER A 100 -4.83 1.66 2.06
N LYS A 101 -5.61 2.63 2.56
CA LYS A 101 -6.71 2.36 3.51
C LYS A 101 -7.77 1.42 2.91
N LYS A 102 -8.15 1.62 1.64
CA LYS A 102 -9.10 0.72 0.95
C LYS A 102 -8.54 -0.71 0.82
N LEU A 103 -7.26 -0.84 0.48
CA LEU A 103 -6.61 -2.15 0.37
C LEU A 103 -6.55 -2.87 1.73
N LEU A 104 -6.18 -2.16 2.80
CA LEU A 104 -6.17 -2.70 4.16
C LEU A 104 -7.56 -3.16 4.60
N ALA A 105 -8.62 -2.38 4.31
CA ALA A 105 -9.99 -2.77 4.62
C ALA A 105 -10.41 -4.05 3.89
N LYS A 106 -10.03 -4.18 2.61
CA LYS A 106 -10.28 -5.39 1.82
C LYS A 106 -9.56 -6.61 2.41
N GLN A 107 -8.27 -6.49 2.70
CA GLN A 107 -7.47 -7.57 3.29
C GLN A 107 -7.99 -7.98 4.67
N ALA A 108 -8.40 -7.02 5.50
CA ALA A 108 -9.02 -7.32 6.79
C ALA A 108 -10.33 -8.13 6.63
N GLY A 109 -11.13 -7.80 5.61
CA GLY A 109 -12.32 -8.57 5.23
C GLY A 109 -11.98 -10.01 4.81
N GLU A 110 -10.98 -10.18 3.95
CA GLU A 110 -10.52 -11.51 3.50
C GLU A 110 -10.00 -12.35 4.68
N ILE A 111 -9.21 -11.76 5.58
CA ILE A 111 -8.72 -12.44 6.79
C ILE A 111 -9.89 -12.89 7.67
N LYS A 112 -10.94 -12.06 7.80
CA LYS A 112 -12.12 -12.42 8.58
C LYS A 112 -12.83 -13.64 7.98
N LEU A 113 -13.05 -13.64 6.67
CA LEU A 113 -13.66 -14.77 5.95
C LEU A 113 -12.82 -16.04 6.06
N LEU A 114 -11.50 -15.94 5.89
CA LEU A 114 -10.58 -17.07 6.04
C LEU A 114 -10.58 -17.63 7.47
N LYS A 115 -10.65 -16.77 8.49
CA LYS A 115 -10.75 -17.20 9.89
C LYS A 115 -12.06 -17.96 10.15
N GLU A 116 -13.18 -17.48 9.61
CA GLU A 116 -14.49 -18.15 9.71
C GLU A 116 -14.48 -19.51 9.01
N GLU A 117 -13.91 -19.58 7.81
CA GLU A 117 -13.75 -20.83 7.05
C GLU A 117 -12.83 -21.83 7.77
N CYS A 118 -11.70 -21.37 8.31
CA CYS A 118 -10.82 -22.20 9.14
C CYS A 118 -11.55 -22.75 10.38
N LYS A 119 -12.36 -21.92 11.05
CA LYS A 119 -13.17 -22.37 12.20
C LYS A 119 -14.19 -23.41 11.78
N ARG A 120 -14.85 -23.23 10.63
CA ARG A 120 -15.80 -24.19 10.05
C ARG A 120 -15.13 -25.53 9.73
N ARG A 121 -13.97 -25.51 9.05
CA ARG A 121 -13.19 -26.71 8.73
C ARG A 121 -12.72 -27.46 9.97
N LYS A 122 -12.23 -26.75 10.99
CA LYS A 122 -11.84 -27.37 12.28
C LYS A 122 -12.99 -28.12 12.94
N LYS A 123 -14.20 -27.53 12.95
CA LYS A 123 -15.41 -28.22 13.47
C LYS A 123 -15.76 -29.46 12.67
N LEU A 124 -15.69 -29.39 11.34
CA LEU A 124 -15.97 -30.52 10.47
C LEU A 124 -15.00 -31.69 10.72
N ILE A 125 -13.69 -31.39 10.77
CA ILE A 125 -12.64 -32.38 11.06
C ILE A 125 -12.85 -33.02 12.43
N SER A 126 -13.12 -32.21 13.47
CA SER A 126 -13.40 -32.73 14.81
C SER A 126 -14.61 -33.65 14.85
N THR A 127 -15.67 -33.33 14.09
CA THR A 127 -16.87 -34.17 14.00
C THR A 127 -16.57 -35.49 13.28
N GLN A 128 -15.81 -35.45 12.17
CA GLN A 128 -15.38 -36.64 11.44
C GLN A 128 -14.48 -37.54 12.28
N GLN A 129 -13.55 -36.95 13.04
CA GLN A 129 -12.65 -37.69 13.93
C GLN A 129 -13.44 -38.45 15.00
N LEU A 130 -14.43 -37.80 15.63
CA LEU A 130 -15.34 -38.45 16.58
C LEU A 130 -16.09 -39.63 15.95
N MET A 131 -16.56 -39.51 14.71
CA MET A 131 -17.23 -40.61 14.00
C MET A 131 -16.29 -41.78 13.69
N ILE A 132 -15.03 -41.51 13.35
CA ILE A 132 -14.01 -42.54 13.09
C ILE A 132 -13.63 -43.24 14.39
N GLU A 133 -13.38 -42.50 15.48
CA GLU A 133 -13.10 -43.06 16.80
C GLU A 133 -14.26 -43.92 17.32
N ALA A 134 -15.50 -43.45 17.12
CA ALA A 134 -16.68 -44.25 17.43
C ALA A 134 -16.68 -45.57 16.65
N LYS A 135 -16.44 -45.54 15.32
CA LYS A 135 -16.33 -46.78 14.51
C LYS A 135 -15.18 -47.69 14.93
N ALA A 136 -14.02 -47.13 15.26
CA ALA A 136 -12.84 -47.87 15.69
C ALA A 136 -12.97 -48.46 17.10
N SER A 137 -13.88 -47.92 17.92
CA SER A 137 -14.17 -48.43 19.27
C SER A 137 -15.09 -49.67 19.26
N TYR A 138 -15.54 -50.13 18.09
CA TYR A 138 -16.29 -51.37 17.94
C TYR A 138 -15.46 -52.44 17.21
N TYR A 139 -15.59 -53.67 17.66
CA TYR A 139 -14.95 -54.85 17.08
C TYR A 139 -15.83 -55.39 15.95
N GLN A 140 -15.45 -55.13 14.71
CA GLN A 140 -16.19 -55.59 13.52
C GLN A 140 -15.92 -57.05 13.22
N CYS A 141 -16.94 -57.78 12.80
CA CYS A 141 -16.79 -59.13 12.26
C CYS A 141 -16.26 -59.07 10.83
N HIS A 142 -15.26 -59.90 10.50
CA HIS A 142 -14.70 -59.97 9.15
C HIS A 142 -15.54 -60.83 8.18
N PHE A 143 -16.53 -61.56 8.72
CA PHE A 143 -17.40 -62.46 7.96
C PHE A 143 -18.80 -61.88 7.72
N CYS A 144 -19.17 -60.76 8.37
CA CYS A 144 -20.43 -60.05 8.14
C CYS A 144 -20.37 -58.60 8.66
N ASP A 145 -21.35 -57.77 8.30
CA ASP A 145 -21.36 -56.33 8.64
C ASP A 145 -21.70 -55.99 10.11
N LYS A 146 -21.59 -56.96 11.05
CA LYS A 146 -21.89 -56.74 12.47
C LYS A 146 -20.69 -56.21 13.24
N ALA A 147 -20.93 -55.23 14.10
CA ALA A 147 -19.93 -54.65 15.01
C ALA A 147 -20.34 -54.86 16.47
N PHE A 148 -19.36 -55.11 17.34
CA PHE A 148 -19.58 -55.47 18.75
C PHE A 148 -18.82 -54.53 19.69
N MET A 149 -19.38 -54.25 20.87
CA MET A 149 -18.79 -53.31 21.84
C MET A 149 -17.51 -53.82 22.51
N ASN A 150 -17.24 -55.13 22.48
CA ASN A 150 -16.01 -55.71 23.01
C ASN A 150 -15.60 -56.97 22.22
N GLN A 151 -14.33 -57.34 22.35
CA GLN A 151 -13.75 -58.51 21.68
C GLN A 151 -14.45 -59.81 22.08
N ALA A 152 -14.89 -59.96 23.33
CA ALA A 152 -15.55 -61.18 23.80
C ALA A 152 -16.87 -61.46 23.07
N PHE A 153 -17.67 -60.42 22.82
CA PHE A 153 -18.91 -60.54 22.06
C PHE A 153 -18.64 -60.82 20.58
N LEU A 154 -17.60 -60.21 19.99
CA LEU A 154 -17.18 -60.55 18.63
C LEU A 154 -16.79 -62.03 18.52
N GLN A 155 -15.95 -62.52 19.44
CA GLN A 155 -15.50 -63.91 19.44
C GLN A 155 -16.68 -64.89 19.63
N SER A 156 -17.58 -64.60 20.57
CA SER A 156 -18.80 -65.39 20.75
C SER A 156 -19.69 -65.40 19.50
N HIS A 157 -19.78 -64.27 18.80
CA HIS A 157 -20.50 -64.18 17.54
C HIS A 157 -19.86 -65.03 16.44
N ILE A 158 -18.54 -64.92 16.23
CA ILE A 158 -17.80 -65.71 15.25
C ILE A 158 -18.00 -67.20 15.52
N GLN A 159 -17.84 -67.64 16.78
CA GLN A 159 -17.99 -69.05 17.12
C GLN A 159 -19.41 -69.61 16.88
N ARG A 160 -20.45 -68.79 17.03
CA ARG A 160 -21.85 -69.23 16.87
C ARG A 160 -22.38 -69.12 15.44
N ARG A 161 -21.88 -68.17 14.66
CA ARG A 161 -22.42 -67.83 13.34
C ARG A 161 -21.46 -68.08 12.19
N HIS A 162 -20.16 -68.18 12.49
CA HIS A 162 -19.06 -68.49 11.56
C HIS A 162 -18.15 -69.62 12.11
N PRO A 163 -18.71 -70.77 12.54
CA PRO A 163 -17.93 -71.84 13.18
C PRO A 163 -16.89 -72.49 12.25
N GLU A 164 -17.17 -72.58 10.95
CA GLU A 164 -16.25 -73.13 9.94
C GLU A 164 -15.00 -72.24 9.77
N ASP A 165 -15.20 -70.92 9.78
CA ASP A 165 -14.13 -69.93 9.54
C ASP A 165 -13.29 -69.63 10.80
N SER A 166 -13.84 -69.85 11.99
CA SER A 166 -13.13 -69.72 13.28
C SER A 166 -11.90 -70.62 13.37
N HIS A 167 -11.92 -71.79 12.74
CA HIS A 167 -10.80 -72.74 12.74
C HIS A 167 -9.67 -72.31 11.78
N LEU A 168 -9.99 -71.54 10.74
CA LEU A 168 -9.02 -70.99 9.81
C LEU A 168 -8.20 -69.87 10.47
N GLU A 169 -8.84 -68.94 11.17
CA GLU A 169 -8.12 -67.87 11.90
C GLU A 169 -7.13 -68.41 12.93
N TYR A 170 -7.48 -69.46 13.69
CA TYR A 170 -6.56 -70.07 14.66
C TYR A 170 -5.34 -70.70 13.98
N LYS A 171 -5.53 -71.36 12.83
CA LYS A 171 -4.43 -71.93 12.04
C LYS A 171 -3.55 -70.83 11.44
N THR A 172 -4.14 -69.77 10.87
CA THR A 172 -3.41 -68.67 10.26
C THR A 172 -2.60 -67.90 11.30
N ARG A 173 -3.14 -67.69 12.50
CA ARG A 173 -2.45 -67.01 13.62
C ARG A 173 -1.28 -67.84 14.15
N ALA A 174 -1.48 -69.14 14.36
CA ALA A 174 -0.39 -70.05 14.73
C ALA A 174 0.71 -70.10 13.65
N GLN A 175 0.34 -69.99 12.38
CA GLN A 175 1.29 -69.98 11.27
C GLN A 175 2.03 -68.63 11.13
N THR A 176 1.39 -67.51 11.45
CA THR A 176 2.04 -66.19 11.49
C THR A 176 2.99 -66.06 12.69
N ASP A 177 2.62 -66.58 13.87
CA ASP A 177 3.50 -66.61 15.05
C ASP A 177 4.75 -67.47 14.79
N LYS A 178 4.59 -68.57 14.03
CA LYS A 178 5.70 -69.42 13.60
C LYS A 178 6.62 -68.71 12.61
N LEU A 179 6.07 -68.06 11.58
CA LEU A 179 6.85 -67.27 10.62
C LEU A 179 7.54 -66.08 11.27
N GLN A 180 6.91 -65.44 12.26
CA GLN A 180 7.52 -64.34 13.02
C GLN A 180 8.74 -64.81 13.82
N SER A 181 8.63 -65.98 14.46
CA SER A 181 9.75 -66.60 15.18
C SER A 181 10.91 -66.96 14.22
N GLU A 182 10.61 -67.45 13.02
CA GLU A 182 11.62 -67.73 11.99
C GLU A 182 12.31 -66.45 11.48
N ILE A 183 11.56 -65.36 11.30
CA ILE A 183 12.10 -64.05 10.90
C ILE A 183 13.04 -63.49 11.97
N ASP A 184 12.66 -63.58 13.24
CA ASP A 184 13.49 -63.06 14.34
C ASP A 184 14.80 -63.85 14.47
N MET A 185 14.74 -65.17 14.27
CA MET A 185 15.93 -66.03 14.25
C MET A 185 16.87 -65.73 13.06
N LEU A 186 16.31 -65.44 11.87
CA LEU A 186 17.09 -65.04 10.70
C LEU A 186 17.74 -63.65 10.86
N LYS A 187 17.06 -62.73 11.56
CA LYS A 187 17.62 -61.41 11.89
C LYS A 187 18.81 -61.52 12.85
N GLU A 188 18.75 -62.42 13.84
CA GLU A 188 19.87 -62.67 14.74
C GLU A 188 21.08 -63.27 14.00
N GLN A 189 20.86 -64.19 13.05
CA GLN A 189 21.94 -64.77 12.24
C GLN A 189 22.64 -63.73 11.34
N LEU A 190 21.89 -62.76 10.80
CA LEU A 190 22.44 -61.68 9.98
C LEU A 190 23.24 -60.63 10.77
N GLN A 191 23.10 -60.56 12.10
CA GLN A 191 23.88 -59.65 12.95
C GLN A 191 25.26 -60.21 13.33
N LEU A 192 25.53 -61.49 13.05
CA LEU A 192 26.80 -62.17 13.38
C LEU A 192 27.75 -62.33 12.17
N THR A 193 27.43 -61.71 11.04
CA THR A 193 28.26 -61.57 9.82
C THR A 193 28.46 -60.10 9.49
#